data_AF-A0A1V6FIA6-F1
#
_entry.id   AF-A0A1V6FIA6-F1
#
_cell.length_a   1.000
_cell.length_b   1.000
_cell.length_c   1.000
_cell.angle_alpha   90.00
_cell.angle_beta   90.00
_cell.angle_gamma   90.00
#
_symmetry.space_group_name_H-M   'P 1'
#
loop_
_entity.id
_entity.type
_entity.pdbx_description
1 polymer ?
#
loop_
_entity_poly.entity_id
_entity_poly.type
_entity_poly.pdbx_seq_one_letter_code
_entity_poly.pdbx_strand_id
1 'polypeptide(L)'
;MKTKAMKITMLVLAVAVIAAVAVACTTTPGTEEAYAQSYVTLSINPEVEMVTDAEGVVEAVYPVNEDAEILLADSELEGMTLDEAIDEILDVAEEAGYLDETTEDIEISVDTEDEGIGAQIRERVKTRVREKLQAKGLNCPVEDRDMSEYAAQASALGKSNAEVRMMARIMENDPTVTEDDLKGKTMSELATQYAHMAKNKSVNAGLRQQFHTDRDALIAQNTVRTQLLADIEGLEEQLENPELTEEQIGEINAQLEEKNGLLATENAELLQQMTQLRTQYHDAMENAKTQQKAALQERKQQHQGQGGGNQG
;
A
#
# COMPACT_ATOMS: atom_id res chain seq x y z
N MET A 1 18.51 45.14 66.38
CA MET A 1 18.38 45.49 64.94
C MET A 1 18.81 44.32 64.03
N LYS A 2 18.25 43.11 64.21
CA LYS A 2 18.66 41.89 63.49
C LYS A 2 17.48 41.00 63.06
N THR A 3 16.32 41.58 62.75
CA THR A 3 15.12 40.79 62.41
C THR A 3 14.32 41.30 61.21
N LYS A 4 14.78 42.36 60.52
CA LYS A 4 14.13 42.90 59.31
C LYS A 4 14.86 42.58 58.00
N ALA A 5 16.14 42.17 58.04
CA ALA A 5 16.93 41.86 56.85
C ALA A 5 16.75 40.43 56.30
N MET A 6 16.11 39.52 57.06
CA MET A 6 15.92 38.11 56.65
C MET A 6 14.56 37.84 55.97
N LYS A 7 13.62 38.79 56.03
CA LYS A 7 12.29 38.65 55.39
C LYS A 7 12.20 39.26 53.99
N ILE A 8 13.18 40.08 53.59
CA ILE A 8 13.19 40.71 52.27
C ILE A 8 13.91 39.84 51.23
N THR A 9 14.86 38.99 51.64
CA THR A 9 15.53 38.05 50.74
C THR A 9 14.65 36.86 50.35
N MET A 10 13.64 36.51 51.15
CA MET A 10 12.72 35.40 50.87
C MET A 10 11.51 35.82 50.02
N LEU A 11 11.22 37.12 49.90
CA LEU A 11 10.14 37.64 49.06
C LEU A 11 10.62 37.95 47.63
N VAL A 12 11.90 38.29 47.44
CA VAL A 12 12.49 38.53 46.10
C VAL A 12 12.71 37.21 45.33
N LEU A 13 12.90 36.09 46.05
CA LEU A 13 13.02 34.75 45.45
C LEU A 13 11.66 34.13 45.08
N ALA A 14 10.56 34.54 45.70
CA ALA A 14 9.22 34.04 45.35
C ALA A 14 8.61 34.76 44.13
N VAL A 15 8.97 36.02 43.88
CA VAL A 15 8.47 36.80 42.73
C VAL A 15 9.28 36.52 41.45
N ALA A 16 10.56 36.16 41.57
CA ALA A 16 11.37 35.74 40.41
C ALA A 16 10.96 34.34 39.87
N VAL A 17 10.44 33.46 40.73
CA VAL A 17 9.96 32.13 40.29
C VAL A 17 8.57 32.22 39.65
N ILE A 18 7.71 33.15 40.04
CA ILE A 18 6.39 33.34 39.40
C ILE A 18 6.52 34.07 38.05
N ALA A 19 7.51 34.95 37.88
CA ALA A 19 7.81 35.56 36.57
C ALA A 19 8.52 34.59 35.60
N ALA A 20 9.26 33.59 36.10
CA ALA A 20 9.83 32.53 35.27
C ALA A 20 8.79 31.47 34.86
N VAL A 21 7.73 31.27 35.65
CA VAL A 21 6.62 30.37 35.30
C VAL A 21 5.57 31.04 34.41
N ALA A 22 5.48 32.38 34.40
CA ALA A 22 4.56 33.11 33.52
C ALA A 22 5.11 33.37 32.09
N VAL A 23 6.41 33.18 31.85
CA VAL A 23 7.02 33.28 30.51
C VAL A 23 7.17 31.91 29.83
N ALA A 24 6.91 30.82 30.55
CA ALA A 24 6.78 29.47 29.97
C ALA A 24 5.39 29.18 29.37
N CYS A 25 4.45 30.13 29.47
CA CYS A 25 3.15 30.10 28.79
C CYS A 25 3.09 31.08 27.60
N THR A 26 4.22 31.38 26.95
CA THR A 26 4.12 31.66 25.53
C THR A 26 3.86 30.31 24.88
N THR A 27 2.59 30.06 24.58
CA THR A 27 2.18 29.16 23.52
C THR A 27 3.23 29.22 22.41
N THR A 28 4.08 28.19 22.33
CA THR A 28 4.64 27.78 21.05
C THR A 28 3.45 27.85 20.10
N PRO A 29 3.51 28.62 19.00
CA PRO A 29 2.42 28.61 18.03
C PRO A 29 2.14 27.13 17.78
N GLY A 30 0.92 26.70 18.11
CA GLY A 30 0.54 25.31 18.03
C GLY A 30 0.98 24.82 16.66
N THR A 31 1.86 23.83 16.66
CA THR A 31 1.84 22.87 15.58
C THR A 31 0.43 22.31 15.69
N GLU A 32 -0.53 22.88 14.96
CA GLU A 32 -1.70 22.11 14.58
C GLU A 32 -1.11 20.81 14.04
N GLU A 33 -1.39 19.70 14.71
CA GLU A 33 -0.87 18.41 14.30
C GLU A 33 -1.29 18.25 12.85
N ALA A 34 -0.30 18.15 11.96
CA ALA A 34 -0.57 18.10 10.55
C ALA A 34 -1.30 16.77 10.30
N TYR A 35 -2.56 16.88 9.92
CA TYR A 35 -3.38 15.75 9.55
C TYR A 35 -3.94 15.98 8.16
N ALA A 36 -3.80 14.95 7.35
CA ALA A 36 -4.37 14.82 6.03
C ALA A 36 -4.65 13.34 5.84
N GLN A 37 -5.55 13.03 4.91
CA GLN A 37 -5.67 11.65 4.47
C GLN A 37 -4.31 11.16 3.99
N SER A 38 -3.77 10.16 4.68
CA SER A 38 -2.39 9.72 4.52
C SER A 38 -2.35 8.24 4.22
N TYR A 39 -1.42 7.88 3.35
CA TYR A 39 -1.03 6.51 3.11
C TYR A 39 0.32 6.28 3.76
N VAL A 40 0.36 5.38 4.74
CA VAL A 40 1.55 5.12 5.54
C VAL A 40 2.00 3.71 5.31
N THR A 41 3.26 3.52 4.98
CA THR A 41 3.89 2.21 4.97
C THR A 41 4.91 2.11 6.09
N LEU A 42 4.86 1.01 6.82
CA LEU A 42 5.83 0.63 7.83
C LEU A 42 6.36 -0.76 7.49
N SER A 43 7.68 -0.85 7.30
CA SER A 43 8.36 -2.11 7.01
C SER A 43 9.39 -2.40 8.07
N ILE A 44 9.16 -3.46 8.83
CA ILE A 44 10.08 -4.02 9.83
C ILE A 44 10.52 -5.43 9.36
N ASN A 45 10.07 -5.84 8.16
CA ASN A 45 10.02 -7.24 7.72
C ASN A 45 9.30 -8.10 8.77
N PRO A 46 8.04 -7.75 9.08
CA PRO A 46 6.94 -7.70 8.11
C PRO A 46 6.60 -6.31 7.54
N GLU A 47 5.80 -6.26 6.46
CA GLU A 47 5.40 -5.00 5.78
C GLU A 47 3.89 -4.72 5.92
N VAL A 48 3.56 -3.54 6.46
CA VAL A 48 2.19 -3.10 6.75
C VAL A 48 1.92 -1.75 6.10
N GLU A 49 0.77 -1.63 5.45
CA GLU A 49 0.27 -0.39 4.86
C GLU A 49 -1.00 0.07 5.58
N MET A 50 -1.17 1.37 5.79
CA MET A 50 -2.31 1.95 6.49
C MET A 50 -2.84 3.16 5.73
N VAL A 51 -4.16 3.32 5.74
CA VAL A 51 -4.85 4.53 5.28
C VAL A 51 -5.39 5.24 6.51
N THR A 52 -5.07 6.52 6.67
CA THR A 52 -5.63 7.37 7.72
C THR A 52 -6.57 8.42 7.14
N ASP A 53 -7.54 8.87 7.93
CA ASP A 53 -8.36 10.02 7.59
C ASP A 53 -7.61 11.35 7.80
N ALA A 54 -8.33 12.46 7.60
CA ALA A 54 -7.82 13.81 7.78
C ALA A 54 -7.64 14.23 9.25
N GLU A 55 -7.94 13.36 10.22
CA GLU A 55 -7.65 13.52 11.65
C GLU A 55 -6.52 12.58 12.10
N GLY A 56 -5.92 11.82 11.18
CA GLY A 56 -4.86 10.85 11.46
C GLY A 56 -5.33 9.58 12.15
N VAL A 57 -6.63 9.27 12.06
CA VAL A 57 -7.21 8.02 12.55
C VAL A 57 -7.13 6.97 11.44
N VAL A 58 -6.73 5.75 11.80
CA VAL A 58 -6.57 4.63 10.87
C VAL A 58 -7.96 4.17 10.39
N GLU A 59 -8.21 4.34 9.09
CA GLU A 59 -9.45 3.90 8.43
C GLU A 59 -9.36 2.49 7.84
N ALA A 60 -8.15 2.04 7.49
CA ALA A 60 -7.90 0.72 6.95
C ALA A 60 -6.44 0.29 7.18
N VAL A 61 -6.22 -1.00 7.38
CA VAL A 61 -4.90 -1.63 7.43
C VAL A 61 -4.79 -2.72 6.40
N TYR A 62 -3.65 -2.79 5.72
CA TYR A 62 -3.34 -3.77 4.72
C TYR A 62 -2.02 -4.48 5.06
N PRO A 63 -2.07 -5.76 5.46
CA PRO A 63 -0.87 -6.59 5.56
C PRO A 63 -0.37 -6.92 4.15
N VAL A 64 0.85 -6.49 3.83
CA VAL A 64 1.41 -6.60 2.47
C VAL A 64 1.94 -8.00 2.19
N ASN A 65 2.68 -8.58 3.13
CA ASN A 65 3.28 -9.91 3.00
C ASN A 65 2.65 -10.92 3.97
N GLU A 66 2.97 -12.21 3.80
CA GLU A 66 2.43 -13.30 4.64
C GLU A 66 2.76 -13.10 6.12
N ASP A 67 3.99 -12.64 6.42
CA ASP A 67 4.41 -12.35 7.79
C ASP A 67 3.55 -11.24 8.43
N ALA A 68 3.12 -10.22 7.67
CA ALA A 68 2.23 -9.18 8.18
C ALA A 68 0.81 -9.68 8.38
N GLU A 69 0.34 -10.62 7.56
CA GLU A 69 -0.96 -11.27 7.78
C GLU A 69 -0.96 -12.08 9.08
N ILE A 70 0.16 -12.73 9.40
CA ILE A 70 0.35 -13.45 10.67
C ILE A 70 0.46 -12.46 11.83
N LEU A 71 1.27 -11.41 11.67
CA LEU A 71 1.51 -10.40 12.69
C LEU A 71 0.22 -9.72 13.16
N LEU A 72 -0.68 -9.41 12.23
CA LEU A 72 -1.87 -8.61 12.49
C LEU A 72 -3.16 -9.44 12.67
N ALA A 73 -3.06 -10.77 12.78
CA ALA A 73 -4.22 -11.66 12.79
C ALA A 73 -5.22 -11.39 13.94
N ASP A 74 -4.72 -10.90 15.08
CA ASP A 74 -5.50 -10.61 16.29
C ASP A 74 -5.45 -9.12 16.70
N SER A 75 -4.85 -8.24 15.88
CA SER A 75 -4.70 -6.81 16.19
C SER A 75 -5.90 -5.98 15.70
N GLU A 76 -6.44 -5.11 16.56
CA GLU A 76 -7.52 -4.17 16.22
C GLU A 76 -6.95 -2.76 15.99
N LEU A 77 -6.36 -2.51 14.81
CA LEU A 77 -5.71 -1.23 14.49
C LEU A 77 -6.66 -0.16 13.93
N GLU A 78 -7.79 -0.56 13.34
CA GLU A 78 -8.76 0.40 12.78
C GLU A 78 -9.43 1.23 13.89
N GLY A 79 -9.51 2.54 13.70
CA GLY A 79 -10.05 3.49 14.68
C GLY A 79 -9.03 3.97 15.72
N MET A 80 -7.81 3.44 15.73
CA MET A 80 -6.69 4.00 16.49
C MET A 80 -6.13 5.24 15.79
N THR A 81 -5.48 6.13 16.54
CA THR A 81 -4.61 7.14 15.91
C THR A 81 -3.42 6.45 15.25
N LEU A 82 -2.84 7.08 14.23
CA LEU A 82 -1.66 6.56 13.54
C LEU A 82 -0.52 6.20 14.51
N ASP A 83 -0.28 7.06 15.50
CA ASP A 83 0.80 6.88 16.48
C ASP A 83 0.53 5.71 17.44
N GLU A 84 -0.74 5.46 17.79
CA GLU A 84 -1.15 4.28 18.57
C GLU A 84 -1.02 2.99 17.75
N ALA A 85 -1.45 3.02 16.48
CA ALA A 85 -1.34 1.87 15.59
C ALA A 85 0.12 1.47 15.33
N ILE A 86 1.02 2.45 15.12
CA ILE A 86 2.47 2.20 15.00
C ILE A 86 3.03 1.55 16.27
N ASP A 87 2.64 2.06 17.44
CA ASP A 87 3.08 1.52 18.71
C ASP A 87 2.66 0.06 18.88
N GLU A 88 1.41 -0.26 18.57
CA GLU A 88 0.87 -1.62 18.62
C GLU A 88 1.59 -2.54 17.65
N ILE A 89 1.82 -2.10 16.40
CA ILE A 89 2.56 -2.90 15.40
C ILE A 89 3.98 -3.22 15.90
N LEU A 90 4.67 -2.24 16.48
CA LEU A 90 6.02 -2.44 17.03
C LEU A 90 6.03 -3.36 18.27
N ASP A 91 5.00 -3.26 19.12
CA ASP A 91 4.84 -4.14 20.28
C ASP A 91 4.61 -5.59 19.83
N VAL A 92 3.68 -5.83 18.91
CA VAL A 92 3.40 -7.16 18.38
C VAL A 92 4.57 -7.72 17.56
N ALA A 93 5.30 -6.87 16.83
CA ALA A 93 6.49 -7.28 16.09
C ALA A 93 7.64 -7.75 17.00
N GLU A 94 7.84 -7.10 18.15
CA GLU A 94 8.80 -7.57 19.16
C GLU A 94 8.34 -8.89 19.77
N GLU A 95 7.06 -9.00 20.16
CA GLU A 95 6.50 -10.22 20.74
C GLU A 95 6.57 -11.42 19.80
N ALA A 96 6.36 -11.19 18.50
CA ALA A 96 6.45 -12.20 17.45
C ALA A 96 7.90 -12.49 17.00
N GLY A 97 8.89 -11.74 17.49
CA GLY A 97 10.32 -11.94 17.21
C GLY A 97 10.79 -11.38 15.86
N TYR A 98 10.04 -10.47 15.25
CA TYR A 98 10.44 -9.76 14.04
C TYR A 98 11.26 -8.50 14.35
N LEU A 99 11.15 -7.97 15.56
CA LEU A 99 11.87 -6.78 16.01
C LEU A 99 12.77 -7.12 17.20
N ASP A 100 14.09 -7.03 17.00
CA ASP A 100 15.10 -7.24 18.04
C ASP A 100 16.37 -6.41 17.79
N GLU A 101 17.44 -6.69 18.54
CA GLU A 101 18.73 -5.98 18.42
C GLU A 101 19.48 -6.24 17.10
N THR A 102 19.03 -7.24 16.32
CA THR A 102 19.60 -7.64 15.03
C THR A 102 18.80 -7.12 13.84
N THR A 103 17.63 -6.50 14.06
CA THR A 103 16.84 -5.86 13.01
C THR A 103 17.68 -4.83 12.26
N GLU A 104 17.86 -5.05 10.95
CA GLU A 104 18.80 -4.29 10.12
C GLU A 104 18.29 -2.88 9.82
N ASP A 105 17.01 -2.73 9.47
CA ASP A 105 16.37 -1.46 9.18
C ASP A 105 14.85 -1.48 9.41
N ILE A 106 14.30 -0.29 9.68
CA ILE A 106 12.87 -0.02 9.61
C ILE A 106 12.66 1.06 8.55
N GLU A 107 11.91 0.74 7.50
CA GLU A 107 11.60 1.67 6.43
C GLU A 107 10.21 2.26 6.59
N ILE A 108 10.09 3.57 6.33
CA ILE A 108 8.82 4.29 6.39
C ILE A 108 8.58 5.04 5.08
N SER A 109 7.35 4.97 4.57
CA SER A 109 6.85 5.92 3.59
C SER A 109 5.54 6.55 4.08
N VAL A 110 5.34 7.83 3.77
CA VAL A 110 4.10 8.55 4.02
C VAL A 110 3.75 9.34 2.77
N ASP A 111 2.52 9.22 2.30
CA ASP A 111 2.09 9.86 1.08
C ASP A 111 0.73 10.51 1.26
N THR A 112 0.65 11.78 0.88
CA THR A 112 -0.50 12.66 1.04
C THR A 112 -0.66 13.51 -0.21
N GLU A 113 -1.83 14.15 -0.39
CA GLU A 113 -2.03 15.05 -1.53
C GLU A 113 -1.12 16.29 -1.46
N ASP A 114 -0.84 16.80 -0.26
CA ASP A 114 0.12 17.89 -0.03
C ASP A 114 1.45 17.32 0.50
N GLU A 115 2.51 17.42 -0.30
CA GLU A 115 3.85 16.92 0.06
C GLU A 115 4.44 17.61 1.31
N GLY A 116 4.10 18.88 1.55
CA GLY A 116 4.55 19.61 2.73
C GLY A 116 3.92 19.08 4.02
N ILE A 117 2.65 18.66 3.96
CA ILE A 117 1.99 17.94 5.05
C ILE A 117 2.56 16.52 5.17
N GLY A 118 2.76 15.82 4.05
CA GLY A 118 3.33 14.47 4.02
C GLY A 118 4.70 14.39 4.67
N ALA A 119 5.59 15.35 4.39
CA ALA A 119 6.90 15.45 5.04
C ALA A 119 6.81 15.63 6.57
N GLN A 120 5.83 16.41 7.05
CA GLN A 120 5.61 16.59 8.49
C GLN A 120 5.12 15.31 9.15
N ILE A 121 4.16 14.61 8.52
CA ILE A 121 3.65 13.33 9.02
C ILE A 121 4.74 12.27 8.99
N ARG A 122 5.56 12.21 7.94
CA ARG A 122 6.71 11.30 7.83
C ARG A 122 7.70 11.48 8.97
N GLU A 123 8.09 12.71 9.27
CA GLU A 123 8.99 13.00 10.39
C GLU A 123 8.34 12.70 11.75
N ARG A 124 7.03 12.92 11.91
CA ARG A 124 6.28 12.50 13.10
C ARG A 124 6.36 10.98 13.29
N VAL A 125 6.03 10.20 12.25
CA VAL A 125 6.08 8.73 12.26
C VAL A 125 7.49 8.23 12.59
N LYS A 126 8.53 8.76 11.93
CA LYS A 126 9.93 8.39 12.21
C LYS A 126 10.34 8.71 13.65
N THR A 127 9.93 9.87 14.17
CA THR A 127 10.19 10.24 15.56
C THR A 127 9.51 9.27 16.51
N ARG A 128 8.24 8.95 16.26
CA ARG A 128 7.46 8.02 17.08
C ARG A 128 8.09 6.63 17.14
N VAL A 129 8.46 6.08 15.98
CA VAL A 129 9.15 4.78 15.89
C VAL A 129 10.46 4.81 16.68
N ARG A 130 11.29 5.85 16.51
CA ARG A 130 12.56 5.97 17.24
C ARG A 130 12.37 6.05 18.75
N GLU A 131 11.39 6.82 19.22
CA GLU A 131 11.06 6.93 20.64
C GLU A 131 10.63 5.57 21.23
N LYS A 132 9.79 4.83 20.50
CA LYS A 132 9.33 3.49 20.91
C LYS A 132 10.48 2.49 20.97
N LEU A 133 11.35 2.46 19.95
CA LEU A 133 12.56 1.62 19.94
C LEU A 133 13.49 1.96 21.10
N GLN A 134 13.73 3.25 21.36
CA GLN A 134 14.57 3.70 22.45
C GLN A 134 14.00 3.30 23.82
N ALA A 135 12.68 3.39 24.00
CA ALA A 135 12.01 2.95 25.23
C ALA A 135 12.17 1.44 25.49
N LYS A 136 12.27 0.63 24.42
CA LYS A 136 12.55 -0.80 24.45
C LYS A 136 14.05 -1.15 24.56
N GLY A 137 14.93 -0.16 24.44
CA GLY A 137 16.38 -0.36 24.43
C GLY A 137 16.93 -0.90 23.10
N LEU A 138 16.14 -0.81 22.03
CA LEU A 138 16.52 -1.21 20.67
C LEU A 138 17.11 -0.01 19.92
N ASN A 139 18.12 -0.26 19.10
CA ASN A 139 18.81 0.77 18.33
C ASN A 139 18.84 0.42 16.84
N CYS A 140 17.66 0.23 16.26
CA CYS A 140 17.48 -0.08 14.85
C CYS A 140 17.46 1.22 14.03
N PRO A 141 18.12 1.27 12.86
CA PRO A 141 17.99 2.38 11.92
C PRO A 141 16.53 2.57 11.47
N VAL A 142 16.12 3.83 11.35
CA VAL A 142 14.78 4.20 10.85
C VAL A 142 14.95 5.15 9.68
N GLU A 143 14.66 4.67 8.48
CA GLU A 143 14.97 5.32 7.21
C GLU A 143 13.72 5.54 6.35
N ASP A 144 13.85 6.42 5.37
CA ASP A 144 12.81 6.60 4.36
C ASP A 144 12.92 5.46 3.34
N ARG A 145 11.80 4.84 3.02
CA ARG A 145 11.76 3.79 2.00
C ARG A 145 12.23 4.32 0.64
N ASP A 146 13.10 3.55 -0.02
CA ASP A 146 13.45 3.82 -1.41
C ASP A 146 12.25 3.55 -2.32
N MET A 147 11.81 4.58 -3.02
CA MET A 147 10.68 4.54 -3.96
C MET A 147 11.13 4.79 -5.40
N SER A 148 12.44 4.70 -5.66
CA SER A 148 13.05 5.00 -6.96
C SER A 148 12.59 4.06 -8.07
N GLU A 149 12.19 2.82 -7.74
CA GLU A 149 11.63 1.87 -8.71
C GLU A 149 10.38 2.39 -9.42
N TYR A 150 9.59 3.24 -8.75
CA TYR A 150 8.37 3.82 -9.30
C TYR A 150 8.62 5.14 -10.05
N ALA A 151 9.82 5.72 -9.97
CA ALA A 151 10.09 7.07 -10.48
C ALA A 151 9.85 7.22 -11.99
N ALA A 152 10.20 6.21 -12.78
CA ALA A 152 9.99 6.24 -14.23
C ALA A 152 8.50 6.27 -14.59
N GLN A 153 7.70 5.42 -13.95
CA GLN A 153 6.26 5.32 -14.18
C GLN A 153 5.51 6.53 -13.60
N ALA A 154 5.93 7.02 -12.43
CA ALA A 154 5.42 8.25 -11.81
C ALA A 154 5.59 9.45 -12.74
N SER A 155 6.78 9.62 -13.30
CA SER A 155 7.05 10.66 -14.29
C SER A 155 6.21 10.49 -15.57
N ALA A 156 6.01 9.26 -16.05
CA ALA A 156 5.23 9.00 -17.26
C ALA A 156 3.73 9.30 -17.07
N LEU A 157 3.21 9.05 -15.87
CA LEU A 157 1.79 9.23 -15.54
C LEU A 157 1.47 10.61 -14.96
N GLY A 158 2.48 11.43 -14.66
CA GLY A 158 2.29 12.72 -13.96
C GLY A 158 1.78 12.53 -12.54
N LYS A 159 2.25 11.48 -11.87
CA LYS A 159 1.86 11.03 -10.54
C LYS A 159 3.05 11.02 -9.58
N SER A 160 2.79 10.92 -8.28
CA SER A 160 3.82 10.63 -7.29
C SER A 160 4.24 9.15 -7.32
N ASN A 161 5.41 8.84 -6.80
CA ASN A 161 5.89 7.45 -6.71
C ASN A 161 4.92 6.58 -5.90
N ALA A 162 4.28 7.15 -4.89
CA ALA A 162 3.33 6.42 -4.06
C ALA A 162 1.96 6.27 -4.67
N GLU A 163 1.48 7.24 -5.45
CA GLU A 163 0.29 7.03 -6.27
C GLU A 163 0.51 5.84 -7.21
N VAL A 164 1.68 5.76 -7.85
CA VAL A 164 2.03 4.62 -8.73
C VAL A 164 2.11 3.32 -7.96
N ARG A 165 2.74 3.31 -6.78
CA ARG A 165 2.79 2.12 -5.92
C ARG A 165 1.38 1.68 -5.50
N MET A 166 0.52 2.61 -5.11
CA MET A 166 -0.87 2.32 -4.75
C MET A 166 -1.65 1.78 -5.95
N MET A 167 -1.44 2.32 -7.15
CA MET A 167 -2.00 1.77 -8.38
C MET A 167 -1.54 0.33 -8.62
N ALA A 168 -0.24 0.07 -8.48
CA ALA A 168 0.32 -1.28 -8.62
C ALA A 168 -0.31 -2.25 -7.61
N ARG A 169 -0.49 -1.84 -6.35
CA ARG A 169 -1.14 -2.65 -5.31
C ARG A 169 -2.61 -2.93 -5.60
N ILE A 170 -3.36 -1.92 -6.06
CA ILE A 170 -4.76 -2.10 -6.45
C ILE A 170 -4.85 -3.12 -7.59
N MET A 171 -4.00 -2.99 -8.62
CA MET A 171 -3.97 -3.91 -9.77
C MET A 171 -3.51 -5.33 -9.40
N GLU A 172 -2.58 -5.45 -8.45
CA GLU A 172 -2.12 -6.73 -7.91
C GLU A 172 -3.25 -7.47 -7.19
N ASN A 173 -4.09 -6.75 -6.45
CA ASN A 173 -5.16 -7.33 -5.64
C ASN A 173 -6.50 -7.47 -6.36
N ASP A 174 -6.76 -6.59 -7.34
CA ASP A 174 -7.92 -6.63 -8.22
C ASP A 174 -7.46 -6.72 -9.68
N PRO A 175 -7.29 -7.95 -10.21
CA PRO A 175 -6.82 -8.16 -11.57
C PRO A 175 -7.81 -7.71 -12.68
N THR A 176 -9.00 -7.23 -12.28
CA THR A 176 -9.98 -6.64 -13.21
C THR A 176 -9.71 -5.15 -13.46
N VAL A 177 -8.96 -4.49 -12.58
CA VAL A 177 -8.56 -3.08 -12.67
C VAL A 177 -7.29 -2.95 -13.49
N THR A 178 -7.26 -1.97 -14.40
CA THR A 178 -6.10 -1.66 -15.24
C THR A 178 -5.47 -0.32 -14.88
N GLU A 179 -4.25 -0.06 -15.35
CA GLU A 179 -3.59 1.24 -15.17
C GLU A 179 -4.43 2.39 -15.73
N ASP A 180 -5.13 2.15 -16.85
CA ASP A 180 -6.01 3.15 -17.48
C ASP A 180 -7.21 3.53 -16.60
N ASP A 181 -7.73 2.58 -15.80
CA ASP A 181 -8.82 2.83 -14.86
C ASP A 181 -8.38 3.69 -13.66
N LEU A 182 -7.06 3.72 -13.40
CA LEU A 182 -6.47 4.31 -12.21
C LEU A 182 -5.70 5.61 -12.47
N LYS A 183 -5.09 5.77 -13.65
CA LYS A 183 -4.23 6.92 -13.96
C LYS A 183 -4.97 8.26 -13.89
N GLY A 184 -6.29 8.27 -14.05
CA GLY A 184 -7.13 9.47 -13.94
C GLY A 184 -7.60 9.80 -12.52
N LYS A 185 -7.37 8.91 -11.55
CA LYS A 185 -7.83 9.08 -10.16
C LYS A 185 -6.88 9.96 -9.36
N THR A 186 -7.42 10.72 -8.42
CA THR A 186 -6.62 11.45 -7.42
C THR A 186 -6.04 10.49 -6.38
N MET A 187 -5.04 10.94 -5.62
CA MET A 187 -4.51 10.20 -4.47
C MET A 187 -5.62 9.78 -3.49
N SER A 188 -6.58 10.68 -3.22
CA SER A 188 -7.71 10.38 -2.32
C SER A 188 -8.64 9.29 -2.87
N GLU A 189 -8.92 9.32 -4.18
CA GLU A 189 -9.73 8.29 -4.84
C GLU A 189 -9.02 6.94 -4.89
N LEU A 190 -7.71 6.95 -5.16
CA LEU A 190 -6.86 5.76 -5.08
C LEU A 190 -6.84 5.21 -3.65
N ALA A 191 -6.65 6.07 -2.64
CA ALA A 191 -6.61 5.68 -1.23
C ALA A 191 -7.95 5.09 -0.76
N THR A 192 -9.06 5.67 -1.20
CA THR A 192 -10.40 5.15 -0.91
C THR A 192 -10.61 3.76 -1.54
N GLN A 193 -10.21 3.60 -2.80
CA GLN A 193 -10.31 2.33 -3.50
C GLN A 193 -9.41 1.26 -2.86
N TYR A 194 -8.20 1.64 -2.47
CA TYR A 194 -7.26 0.81 -1.74
C TYR A 194 -7.79 0.41 -0.36
N ALA A 195 -8.37 1.33 0.41
CA ALA A 195 -8.99 1.03 1.70
C ALA A 195 -10.20 0.07 1.55
N HIS A 196 -11.03 0.27 0.52
CA HIS A 196 -12.13 -0.63 0.22
C HIS A 196 -11.63 -2.04 -0.19
N MET A 197 -10.50 -2.11 -0.89
CA MET A 197 -9.81 -3.37 -1.20
C MET A 197 -9.30 -4.04 0.08
N ALA A 198 -8.64 -3.32 0.98
CA ALA A 198 -8.16 -3.84 2.27
C ALA A 198 -9.30 -4.44 3.11
N LYS A 199 -10.43 -3.72 3.19
CA LYS A 199 -11.66 -4.18 3.89
C LYS A 199 -12.33 -5.39 3.23
N ASN A 200 -12.08 -5.61 1.94
CA ASN A 200 -12.62 -6.72 1.16
C ASN A 200 -11.59 -7.80 0.84
N LYS A 201 -10.43 -7.84 1.53
CA LYS A 201 -9.42 -8.87 1.34
C LYS A 201 -10.02 -10.23 1.70
N SER A 202 -10.65 -10.85 0.70
CA SER A 202 -11.11 -12.22 0.82
C SER A 202 -9.89 -13.11 0.74
N VAL A 203 -9.82 -13.97 1.75
CA VAL A 203 -9.09 -15.23 1.76
C VAL A 203 -9.26 -15.95 0.42
N ASN A 204 -8.24 -15.88 -0.44
CA ASN A 204 -7.82 -16.98 -1.32
C ASN A 204 -6.58 -16.55 -2.13
N ALA A 205 -5.43 -16.45 -1.45
CA ALA A 205 -4.14 -16.35 -2.14
C ALA A 205 -4.00 -17.43 -3.24
N GLY A 206 -4.60 -18.62 -3.02
CA GLY A 206 -4.68 -19.69 -4.02
C GLY A 206 -5.46 -19.33 -5.29
N LEU A 207 -6.61 -18.65 -5.21
CA LEU A 207 -7.35 -18.23 -6.43
C LEU A 207 -6.61 -17.12 -7.17
N ARG A 208 -5.96 -16.21 -6.45
CA ARG A 208 -5.09 -15.17 -7.05
C ARG A 208 -3.91 -15.79 -7.78
N GLN A 209 -3.20 -16.69 -7.11
CA GLN A 209 -2.07 -17.42 -7.70
C GLN A 209 -2.52 -18.21 -8.94
N GLN A 210 -3.69 -18.85 -8.87
CA GLN A 210 -4.25 -19.57 -10.00
C GLN A 210 -4.56 -18.63 -11.18
N PHE A 211 -5.18 -17.47 -10.92
CA PHE A 211 -5.44 -16.47 -11.96
C PHE A 211 -4.16 -15.96 -12.64
N HIS A 212 -3.12 -15.64 -11.86
CA HIS A 212 -1.84 -15.22 -12.43
C HIS A 212 -1.18 -16.33 -13.24
N THR A 213 -1.21 -17.56 -12.73
CA THR A 213 -0.71 -18.73 -13.45
C THR A 213 -1.44 -18.93 -14.78
N ASP A 214 -2.78 -18.83 -14.77
CA ASP A 214 -3.60 -19.02 -15.97
C ASP A 214 -3.42 -17.87 -16.96
N ARG A 215 -3.29 -16.63 -16.48
CA ARG A 215 -2.97 -15.45 -17.31
C ARG A 215 -1.62 -15.61 -18.00
N ASP A 216 -0.59 -15.95 -17.24
CA ASP A 216 0.77 -16.08 -17.76
C ASP A 216 0.86 -17.25 -18.73
N ALA A 217 0.15 -18.35 -18.46
CA ALA A 217 0.00 -19.46 -19.39
C ALA A 217 -0.74 -19.04 -20.68
N LEU A 218 -1.77 -18.21 -20.59
CA LEU A 218 -2.53 -17.71 -21.74
C LEU A 218 -1.67 -16.81 -22.64
N ILE A 219 -0.86 -15.94 -22.04
CA ILE A 219 0.13 -15.11 -22.75
C ILE A 219 1.19 -16.00 -23.40
N ALA A 220 1.74 -16.96 -22.65
CA ALA A 220 2.79 -17.86 -23.15
C ALA A 220 2.30 -18.77 -24.30
N GLN A 221 1.02 -19.19 -24.27
CA GLN A 221 0.40 -19.99 -25.34
C GLN A 221 0.13 -19.18 -26.61
N ASN A 222 0.12 -17.85 -26.53
CA ASN A 222 -0.10 -16.96 -27.66
C ASN A 222 1.17 -16.79 -28.52
N THR A 223 1.82 -17.92 -28.85
CA THR A 223 3.11 -17.95 -29.56
C THR A 223 3.00 -17.38 -30.97
N VAL A 224 1.83 -17.50 -31.60
CA VAL A 224 1.56 -16.94 -32.93
C VAL A 224 1.63 -15.41 -32.90
N ARG A 225 1.00 -14.76 -31.93
CA ARG A 225 1.13 -13.30 -31.73
C ARG A 225 2.56 -12.88 -31.44
N THR A 226 3.28 -13.62 -30.59
CA THR A 226 4.69 -13.34 -30.31
C THR A 226 5.55 -13.44 -31.57
N GLN A 227 5.31 -14.45 -32.41
CA GLN A 227 5.98 -14.58 -33.69
C GLN A 227 5.60 -13.47 -34.68
N LEU A 228 4.32 -13.10 -34.75
CA LEU A 228 3.86 -12.00 -35.60
C LEU A 228 4.50 -10.66 -35.22
N LEU A 229 4.62 -10.38 -33.91
CA LEU A 229 5.32 -9.19 -33.42
C LEU A 229 6.79 -9.18 -33.83
N ALA A 230 7.50 -10.30 -33.64
CA ALA A 230 8.90 -10.43 -34.04
C ALA A 230 9.09 -10.33 -35.57
N ASP A 231 8.17 -10.91 -36.34
CA ASP A 231 8.18 -10.82 -37.80
C ASP A 231 7.91 -9.40 -38.30
N ILE A 232 6.98 -8.68 -37.67
CA ILE A 232 6.67 -7.27 -37.98
C ILE A 232 7.88 -6.41 -37.67
N GLU A 233 8.47 -6.53 -36.48
CA GLU A 233 9.68 -5.80 -36.09
C GLU A 233 10.83 -6.05 -37.08
N GLY A 234 11.07 -7.31 -37.47
CA GLY A 234 12.10 -7.65 -38.44
C GLY A 234 11.83 -7.15 -39.87
N LEU A 235 10.57 -6.93 -40.24
CA LEU A 235 10.20 -6.32 -41.53
C LEU A 235 10.30 -4.79 -41.48
N GLU A 236 9.95 -4.17 -40.35
CA GLU A 236 10.15 -2.75 -40.10
C GLU A 236 11.64 -2.39 -40.10
N GLU A 237 12.49 -3.21 -39.48
CA GLU A 237 13.96 -3.05 -39.51
C GLU A 237 14.50 -3.15 -40.95
N GLN A 238 13.96 -4.05 -41.78
CA GLN A 238 14.35 -4.13 -43.19
C GLN A 238 14.05 -2.84 -43.95
N LEU A 239 12.91 -2.18 -43.67
CA LEU A 239 12.54 -0.91 -44.30
C LEU A 239 13.49 0.24 -43.95
N GLU A 240 14.27 0.13 -42.87
CA GLU A 240 15.28 1.13 -42.53
C GLU A 240 16.49 1.10 -43.48
N ASN A 241 16.66 0.04 -44.28
CA ASN A 241 17.76 -0.07 -45.24
C ASN A 241 17.54 0.86 -46.46
N PRO A 242 18.39 1.88 -46.66
CA PRO A 242 18.23 2.84 -47.77
C PRO A 242 18.54 2.25 -49.15
N GLU A 243 19.08 1.04 -49.25
CA GLU A 243 19.43 0.38 -50.52
C GLU A 243 18.28 -0.43 -51.15
N LEU A 244 17.10 -0.47 -50.50
CA LEU A 244 15.94 -1.19 -51.03
C LEU A 244 15.38 -0.55 -52.31
N THR A 245 14.95 -1.39 -53.24
CA THR A 245 14.23 -0.94 -54.44
C THR A 245 12.75 -0.65 -54.13
N GLU A 246 12.09 0.16 -54.95
CA GLU A 246 10.64 0.43 -54.81
C GLU A 246 9.79 -0.85 -54.83
N GLU A 247 10.20 -1.86 -55.61
CA GLU A 247 9.53 -3.16 -55.68
C GLU A 247 9.67 -3.92 -54.34
N GLN A 248 10.88 -3.95 -53.76
CA GLN A 248 11.12 -4.59 -52.46
C GLN A 248 10.38 -3.87 -51.33
N ILE A 249 10.33 -2.54 -51.35
CA ILE A 249 9.55 -1.75 -50.38
C ILE A 249 8.05 -2.07 -50.51
N GLY A 250 7.55 -2.20 -51.74
CA GLY A 250 6.16 -2.61 -51.99
C GLY A 250 5.84 -3.99 -51.45
N GLU A 251 6.73 -4.97 -51.65
CA GLU A 251 6.58 -6.33 -51.12
C GLU A 251 6.60 -6.36 -49.59
N ILE A 252 7.54 -5.66 -48.94
CA ILE A 252 7.63 -5.61 -47.48
C ILE A 252 6.38 -4.96 -46.88
N ASN A 253 5.90 -3.85 -47.45
CA ASN A 253 4.68 -3.20 -46.97
C ASN A 253 3.44 -4.08 -47.11
N ALA A 254 3.33 -4.85 -48.20
CA ALA A 254 2.22 -5.81 -48.37
C ALA A 254 2.27 -6.93 -47.31
N GLN A 255 3.47 -7.44 -46.97
CA GLN A 255 3.65 -8.41 -45.90
C GLN A 255 3.33 -7.84 -44.52
N LEU A 256 3.71 -6.58 -44.26
CA LEU A 256 3.36 -5.87 -43.03
C LEU A 256 1.85 -5.70 -42.90
N GLU A 257 1.14 -5.32 -43.98
CA GLU A 257 -0.31 -5.18 -43.96
C GLU A 257 -1.00 -6.52 -43.63
N GLU A 258 -0.57 -7.61 -44.27
CA GLU A 258 -1.08 -8.96 -44.00
C GLU A 258 -0.83 -9.38 -42.54
N LYS A 259 0.42 -9.26 -42.06
CA LYS A 259 0.80 -9.63 -40.69
C LYS A 259 0.11 -8.77 -39.64
N ASN A 260 -0.06 -7.48 -39.87
CA ASN A 260 -0.80 -6.60 -38.97
C ASN A 260 -2.29 -6.97 -38.91
N GLY A 261 -2.89 -7.38 -40.03
CA GLY A 261 -4.27 -7.90 -40.05
C GLY A 261 -4.42 -9.18 -39.22
N LEU A 262 -3.46 -10.10 -39.34
CA LEU A 262 -3.42 -11.32 -38.52
C LEU A 262 -3.19 -10.99 -37.05
N LEU A 263 -2.26 -10.09 -36.73
CA LEU A 263 -1.97 -9.65 -35.37
C LEU A 263 -3.20 -9.01 -34.71
N ALA A 264 -3.97 -8.21 -35.45
CA ALA A 264 -5.21 -7.64 -34.95
C ALA A 264 -6.25 -8.72 -34.59
N THR A 265 -6.31 -9.80 -35.38
CA THR A 265 -7.20 -10.95 -35.13
C THR A 265 -6.76 -11.70 -33.87
N GLU A 266 -5.47 -12.03 -33.75
CA GLU A 266 -4.90 -12.69 -32.57
C GLU A 266 -5.07 -11.85 -31.30
N ASN A 267 -4.89 -10.53 -31.38
CA ASN A 267 -5.11 -9.62 -30.27
C ASN A 267 -6.58 -9.61 -29.82
N ALA A 268 -7.53 -9.62 -30.76
CA ALA A 268 -8.95 -9.68 -30.45
C ALA A 268 -9.31 -11.01 -29.75
N GLU A 269 -8.73 -12.12 -30.20
CA GLU A 269 -8.93 -13.43 -29.59
C GLU A 269 -8.32 -13.50 -28.18
N LEU A 270 -7.08 -13.02 -28.01
CA LEU A 270 -6.45 -12.95 -26.68
C LEU A 270 -7.25 -12.08 -25.73
N LEU A 271 -7.78 -10.94 -26.20
CA LEU A 271 -8.63 -10.07 -25.39
C LEU A 271 -9.93 -10.79 -24.96
N GLN A 272 -10.54 -11.55 -25.86
CA GLN A 272 -11.72 -12.36 -25.52
C GLN A 272 -11.38 -13.41 -24.46
N GLN A 273 -10.26 -14.12 -24.61
CA GLN A 273 -9.81 -15.15 -23.66
C GLN A 273 -9.48 -14.54 -22.29
N MET A 274 -8.80 -13.39 -22.25
CA MET A 274 -8.52 -12.64 -21.02
C MET A 274 -9.79 -12.14 -20.34
N THR A 275 -10.77 -11.67 -21.12
CA THR A 275 -12.07 -11.24 -20.60
C THR A 275 -12.83 -12.41 -19.97
N GLN A 276 -12.79 -13.57 -20.62
CA GLN A 276 -13.38 -14.80 -20.09
C GLN A 276 -12.68 -15.27 -18.81
N LEU A 277 -11.35 -15.23 -18.77
CA LEU A 277 -10.56 -15.58 -17.58
C LEU A 277 -10.88 -14.66 -16.39
N ARG A 278 -10.99 -13.35 -16.63
CA ARG A 278 -11.43 -12.38 -15.59
C ARG A 278 -12.84 -12.68 -15.09
N THR A 279 -13.76 -13.00 -15.99
CA THR A 279 -15.15 -13.35 -15.63
C THR A 279 -15.18 -14.61 -14.75
N GLN A 280 -14.41 -15.64 -15.12
CA GLN A 280 -14.31 -16.88 -14.34
C GLN A 280 -13.72 -16.66 -12.95
N TYR A 281 -12.69 -15.82 -12.85
CA TYR A 281 -12.12 -15.44 -11.56
C TYR A 281 -13.13 -14.70 -10.69
N HIS A 282 -13.89 -13.75 -11.28
CA HIS A 282 -14.93 -13.04 -10.56
C HIS A 282 -16.00 -13.99 -10.02
N ASP A 283 -16.51 -14.89 -10.87
CA ASP A 283 -17.48 -15.90 -10.47
C ASP A 283 -16.92 -16.82 -9.37
N ALA A 284 -15.66 -17.26 -9.48
CA ALA A 284 -15.00 -18.10 -8.48
C ALA A 284 -14.87 -17.39 -7.13
N MET A 285 -14.53 -16.10 -7.15
CA MET A 285 -14.41 -15.27 -5.95
C MET A 285 -15.76 -15.04 -5.27
N GLU A 286 -16.80 -14.71 -6.03
CA GLU A 286 -18.16 -14.53 -5.47
C GLU A 286 -18.72 -15.86 -4.93
N ASN A 287 -18.43 -16.98 -5.59
CA ASN A 287 -18.75 -18.30 -5.08
C ASN A 287 -18.00 -18.62 -3.78
N ALA A 288 -16.69 -18.35 -3.72
CA ALA A 288 -15.89 -18.57 -2.52
C ALA A 288 -16.38 -17.74 -1.33
N LYS A 289 -16.68 -16.45 -1.55
CA LYS A 289 -17.31 -15.58 -0.54
C LYS A 289 -18.65 -16.13 -0.07
N THR A 290 -19.49 -16.58 -1.00
CA THR A 290 -20.82 -17.12 -0.67
C THR A 290 -20.72 -18.40 0.16
N GLN A 291 -19.82 -19.32 -0.21
CA GLN A 291 -19.56 -20.56 0.52
C GLN A 291 -19.01 -20.28 1.92
N GLN A 292 -18.09 -19.34 2.06
CA GLN A 292 -17.51 -18.98 3.35
C GLN A 292 -18.56 -18.34 4.29
N LYS A 293 -19.42 -17.47 3.76
CA LYS A 293 -20.56 -16.91 4.50
C LYS A 293 -21.52 -18.01 4.97
N ALA A 294 -21.81 -18.99 4.12
CA ALA A 294 -22.66 -20.13 4.47
C ALA A 294 -22.02 -21.01 5.57
N ALA A 295 -20.74 -21.34 5.45
CA ALA A 295 -20.01 -22.14 6.45
C ALA A 295 -19.94 -21.45 7.82
N LEU A 296 -19.78 -20.12 7.83
CA LEU A 296 -19.80 -19.33 9.07
C LEU A 296 -21.19 -19.35 9.73
N GLN A 297 -22.27 -19.28 8.94
CA GLN A 297 -23.63 -19.37 9.46
C GLN A 297 -23.95 -20.76 10.03
N GLU A 298 -23.50 -21.83 9.39
CA GLU A 298 -23.65 -23.20 9.90
C GLU A 298 -22.91 -23.40 11.23
N ARG A 299 -21.65 -22.93 11.35
CA ARG A 299 -20.91 -22.99 12.62
C ARG A 299 -21.63 -22.24 13.74
N LYS A 300 -22.16 -21.04 13.47
CA LYS A 300 -22.91 -20.26 14.47
C LYS A 300 -24.16 -21.00 14.98
N GLN A 301 -24.87 -21.70 14.10
CA GLN A 301 -26.04 -22.50 14.46
C GLN A 301 -25.67 -23.74 15.30
N GLN A 302 -24.57 -24.42 14.97
CA GLN A 302 -24.08 -25.57 15.74
C GLN A 302 -23.66 -25.19 17.18
N HIS A 303 -22.99 -24.05 17.35
CA HIS A 303 -22.59 -23.55 18.68
C HIS A 303 -23.79 -23.09 19.53
N GLN A 304 -24.81 -22.45 18.93
CA GLN A 304 -26.02 -22.06 19.65
C GLN A 304 -26.86 -23.28 20.07
N GLY A 305 -26.80 -24.40 19.33
CA GLY A 305 -27.47 -25.65 19.69
C GLY A 305 -26.84 -26.41 20.87
N GLN A 306 -25.54 -26.24 21.14
CA GLN A 306 -24.84 -26.89 22.26
C GLN A 306 -24.98 -26.14 23.59
N GLY A 307 -25.25 -24.83 23.57
CA GLY A 307 -25.43 -24.00 24.77
C GLY A 307 -26.77 -24.16 25.51
N GLY A 308 -27.77 -24.81 24.89
CA GLY A 308 -29.11 -25.00 25.47
C GLY A 308 -29.31 -26.27 26.31
N GLY A 309 -28.29 -27.13 26.41
CA GLY A 309 -28.44 -28.49 26.95
C GLY A 309 -28.16 -28.70 28.44
N ASN A 310 -27.89 -27.65 29.22
CA ASN A 310 -27.59 -27.79 30.65
C ASN A 310 -28.55 -26.96 31.53
N GLN A 311 -29.83 -27.32 31.49
CA GLN A 311 -30.74 -27.09 32.61
C GLN A 311 -31.38 -28.43 32.97
N GLY A 312 -30.86 -29.07 34.01
CA GLY A 312 -31.35 -30.32 34.57
C GLY A 312 -30.71 -30.57 35.92
#